data_AF-A0A6A6Z7M3-F1
#
_entry.id   AF-A0A6A6Z7M3-F1
#
_cell.length_a   1.000
_cell.length_b   1.000
_cell.length_c   1.000
_cell.angle_alpha   90.00
_cell.angle_beta   90.00
_cell.angle_gamma   90.00
#
_symmetry.space_group_name_H-M   'P 1'
#
loop_
_entity.id
_entity.type
_entity.pdbx_description
1 polymer ?
#
loop_
_entity_poly.entity_id
_entity_poly.type
_entity_poly.pdbx_seq_one_letter_code
_entity_poly.pdbx_strand_id
1 'polypeptide(L)'
;THYRLGKNLPFSGILFRNSRSALMDQAIAVIPRTTPLMMAVLAFQFAGCEYQPPAGDQTCFGYLTTPRTQFRPQCPLRPLQHHLSPYQQPHSCRSQSTSAGDTFPPLDADESTELSQRDDDVSIPPEALPSPPPSAALKSAKLAALHARLSLPPRLPIQTLARALVHESADPDPNFNNTSLAILGSNLLGLYTSEYLLCNYPRLPISVLFAAQSAYVGTKALALMAKEWGIESVAEPGGEVDPGLLQYRRLAAGAAWGEFAPRGTGRPNEQKGWRRGITSKIVYDDQFGDMRMTTPEPSQPVPLDIAAESFVRALMGATYLHCGRATTKRFFASHWLSRTLDLSKMFEFRTPTVDLSKLCAREGFEPPVARLISETGRASRHPVFVVGVYSGRDKLGEGAGGSLDEARVRAAVMALKSWYLYKPLDVTLPSDAEGMEPTKWKPNLVDIGEVIV
;
A
#
# COMPACT_ATOMS: atom_id res chain seq x y z
N THR A 1 -19.76 -19.51 62.34
CA THR A 1 -18.34 -19.87 62.60
C THR A 1 -17.56 -19.70 61.32
N HIS A 2 -16.52 -18.87 61.36
CA HIS A 2 -15.85 -18.26 60.19
C HIS A 2 -15.13 -19.25 59.27
N TYR A 3 -15.29 -19.05 57.96
CA TYR A 3 -14.40 -19.56 56.92
C TYR A 3 -13.08 -18.79 56.93
N ARG A 4 -11.96 -19.52 57.10
CA ARG A 4 -10.61 -19.08 56.72
C ARG A 4 -10.01 -20.19 55.85
N LEU A 5 -10.00 -19.99 54.54
CA LEU A 5 -9.26 -20.83 53.60
C LEU A 5 -7.79 -20.44 53.67
N GLY A 6 -6.99 -21.41 54.15
CA GLY A 6 -5.56 -21.35 54.28
C GLY A 6 -4.83 -21.49 52.95
N LYS A 7 -3.60 -20.97 52.97
CA LYS A 7 -2.55 -21.08 51.97
C LYS A 7 -2.28 -22.55 51.62
N ASN A 8 -2.34 -22.89 50.34
CA ASN A 8 -1.77 -24.11 49.78
C ASN A 8 -0.73 -23.75 48.70
N LEU A 9 0.49 -24.23 48.91
CA LEU A 9 1.47 -24.63 47.90
C LEU A 9 2.01 -25.99 48.39
N PRO A 10 2.53 -26.92 47.57
CA PRO A 10 2.78 -26.87 46.12
C PRO A 10 2.24 -28.13 45.38
N PHE A 11 2.54 -28.21 44.08
CA PHE A 11 2.45 -29.35 43.15
C PHE A 11 1.24 -29.52 42.22
N SER A 12 1.59 -29.78 40.95
CA SER A 12 0.78 -30.17 39.79
C SER A 12 -0.03 -29.06 39.10
N GLY A 13 0.69 -28.07 38.55
CA GLY A 13 0.18 -27.21 37.49
C GLY A 13 1.00 -27.45 36.24
N ILE A 14 0.43 -28.21 35.30
CA ILE A 14 0.94 -28.46 33.95
C ILE A 14 1.38 -27.11 33.36
N LEU A 15 2.69 -26.93 33.25
CA LEU A 15 3.29 -25.87 32.46
C LEU A 15 2.81 -26.07 31.03
N PHE A 16 1.81 -25.30 30.61
CA PHE A 16 1.59 -24.99 29.21
C PHE A 16 2.90 -24.38 28.70
N ARG A 17 3.75 -25.25 28.14
CA ARG A 17 4.81 -24.83 27.24
C ARG A 17 4.11 -24.17 26.07
N ASN A 18 4.02 -22.85 26.11
CA ASN A 18 3.77 -22.03 24.93
C ASN A 18 4.76 -22.50 23.86
N SER A 19 4.21 -23.18 22.86
CA SER A 19 4.96 -23.73 21.75
C SER A 19 5.72 -22.60 21.07
N ARG A 20 7.06 -22.69 21.13
CA ARG A 20 7.99 -21.86 20.35
C ARG A 20 7.99 -22.31 18.88
N SER A 21 6.83 -22.56 18.29
CA SER A 21 6.67 -22.77 16.84
C SER A 21 5.77 -21.66 16.33
N ALA A 22 6.39 -20.52 16.11
CA ALA A 22 5.68 -19.40 15.53
C ALA A 22 6.43 -18.85 14.33
N LEU A 23 7.45 -19.47 13.73
CA LEU A 23 8.08 -18.89 12.53
C LEU A 23 7.09 -18.93 11.34
N MET A 24 6.18 -17.96 11.31
CA MET A 24 5.17 -17.74 10.30
C MET A 24 5.48 -16.38 9.69
N ASP A 25 6.46 -16.41 8.80
CA ASP A 25 6.67 -15.46 7.72
C ASP A 25 7.46 -16.28 6.69
N GLN A 26 6.73 -16.97 5.81
CA GLN A 26 7.31 -17.94 4.86
C GLN A 26 7.32 -17.42 3.42
N ALA A 27 6.57 -16.36 3.15
CA ALA A 27 6.73 -15.48 2.00
C ALA A 27 7.08 -14.09 2.52
N ILE A 28 8.36 -13.70 2.52
CA ILE A 28 8.71 -12.29 2.69
C ILE A 28 8.42 -11.62 1.36
N ALA A 29 7.62 -10.57 1.38
CA ALA A 29 7.24 -9.92 0.14
C ALA A 29 8.24 -8.82 -0.20
N VAL A 30 8.85 -8.94 -1.38
CA VAL A 30 9.66 -7.87 -1.96
C VAL A 30 8.72 -6.95 -2.73
N ILE A 31 8.72 -5.66 -2.41
CA ILE A 31 7.91 -4.66 -3.13
C ILE A 31 8.51 -4.51 -4.55
N PRO A 32 7.82 -4.96 -5.61
CA PRO A 32 8.29 -4.76 -6.96
C PRO A 32 8.15 -3.29 -7.34
N ARG A 33 9.03 -2.79 -8.20
CA ARG A 33 8.82 -1.51 -8.86
C ARG A 33 7.74 -1.72 -9.92
N THR A 34 6.63 -1.00 -9.84
CA THR A 34 5.66 -0.99 -10.94
C THR A 34 6.34 -0.40 -12.17
N THR A 35 6.21 -1.07 -13.31
CA THR A 35 6.66 -0.50 -14.58
C THR A 35 5.68 0.61 -14.97
N PRO A 36 6.15 1.81 -15.34
CA PRO A 36 5.27 2.81 -15.92
C PRO A 36 4.68 2.26 -17.22
N LEU A 37 3.49 2.74 -17.59
CA LEU A 37 2.95 2.47 -18.92
C LEU A 37 3.96 2.96 -19.97
N MET A 38 4.23 2.16 -21.00
CA MET A 38 4.58 2.75 -22.28
C MET A 38 3.35 3.56 -22.69
N MET A 39 3.37 4.86 -22.44
CA MET A 39 2.44 5.78 -23.07
C MET A 39 2.64 5.62 -24.58
N ALA A 40 1.83 4.79 -25.20
CA ALA A 40 1.61 4.85 -26.63
C ALA A 40 0.92 6.19 -26.88
N VAL A 41 1.72 7.25 -26.98
CA VAL A 41 1.35 8.42 -27.76
C VAL A 41 0.93 7.84 -29.11
N LEU A 42 -0.34 8.07 -29.50
CA LEU A 42 -0.81 7.82 -30.85
C LEU A 42 0.10 8.59 -31.80
N ALA A 43 1.18 7.94 -32.23
CA ALA A 43 2.08 8.46 -33.23
C ALA A 43 1.31 8.42 -34.54
N PHE A 44 0.99 9.60 -35.04
CA PHE A 44 0.59 9.80 -36.42
C PHE A 44 1.58 9.05 -37.31
N GLN A 45 1.03 8.12 -38.08
CA GLN A 45 1.73 7.18 -38.93
C GLN A 45 2.37 7.93 -40.10
N PHE A 46 3.62 8.36 -39.95
CA PHE A 46 4.47 8.70 -41.10
C PHE A 46 5.05 7.39 -41.65
N ALA A 47 4.66 7.11 -42.90
CA ALA A 47 5.12 5.98 -43.69
C ALA A 47 6.63 6.03 -43.92
N GLY A 48 7.24 4.84 -43.91
CA GLY A 48 8.50 4.55 -44.60
C GLY A 48 9.77 4.94 -43.88
N CYS A 49 10.41 3.97 -43.22
CA CYS A 49 11.85 3.74 -43.29
C CYS A 49 12.15 2.38 -42.62
N GLU A 50 12.57 1.44 -43.46
CA GLU A 50 12.99 0.07 -43.12
C GLU A 50 14.31 0.12 -42.35
N TYR A 51 14.38 -0.50 -41.16
CA TYR A 51 15.56 -0.48 -40.29
C TYR A 51 16.43 -1.72 -40.52
N GLN A 52 17.61 -1.51 -41.11
CA GLN A 52 18.65 -2.52 -41.32
C GLN A 52 19.69 -2.44 -40.18
N PRO A 53 19.96 -3.50 -39.40
CA PRO A 53 21.04 -3.47 -38.40
C PRO A 53 22.41 -3.69 -39.07
N PRO A 54 23.47 -2.93 -38.71
CA PRO A 54 24.82 -3.25 -39.15
C PRO A 54 25.37 -4.46 -38.37
N ALA A 55 25.96 -5.38 -39.13
CA ALA A 55 26.68 -6.53 -38.65
C ALA A 55 27.98 -6.12 -37.93
N GLY A 56 28.26 -6.81 -36.83
CA GLY A 56 29.57 -7.16 -36.28
C GLY A 56 30.66 -6.07 -36.20
N ASP A 57 31.12 -5.80 -34.97
CA ASP A 57 32.55 -5.94 -34.71
C ASP A 57 32.83 -6.29 -33.25
N GLN A 58 33.59 -7.38 -33.10
CA GLN A 58 34.26 -7.79 -31.88
C GLN A 58 35.51 -6.92 -31.73
N THR A 59 35.82 -6.45 -30.53
CA THR A 59 37.16 -6.60 -29.93
C THR A 59 37.20 -6.11 -28.49
N CYS A 60 38.07 -6.76 -27.75
CA CYS A 60 38.25 -6.78 -26.32
C CYS A 60 39.02 -5.55 -25.76
N PHE A 61 39.30 -5.62 -24.46
CA PHE A 61 40.15 -4.77 -23.60
C PHE A 61 39.40 -3.66 -22.84
N GLY A 62 39.52 -3.51 -21.52
CA GLY A 62 40.39 -4.18 -20.57
C GLY A 62 39.91 -3.98 -19.13
N TYR A 63 40.24 -4.98 -18.31
CA TYR A 63 40.16 -4.98 -16.86
C TYR A 63 41.02 -3.88 -16.25
N LEU A 64 40.47 -3.10 -15.32
CA LEU A 64 41.25 -2.49 -14.24
C LEU A 64 40.50 -2.61 -12.90
N THR A 65 41.00 -3.54 -12.11
CA THR A 65 40.74 -3.77 -10.68
C THR A 65 41.69 -2.94 -9.82
N THR A 66 41.19 -2.19 -8.84
CA THR A 66 41.96 -1.64 -7.68
C THR A 66 41.00 -1.43 -6.48
N PRO A 67 41.46 -1.36 -5.21
CA PRO A 67 41.11 -2.36 -4.20
C PRO A 67 40.24 -1.85 -3.04
N ARG A 68 39.64 -2.83 -2.34
CA ARG A 68 39.08 -2.72 -0.99
C ARG A 68 40.15 -2.31 0.01
N THR A 69 39.90 -1.24 0.76
CA THR A 69 40.55 -0.97 2.06
C THR A 69 39.51 -1.07 3.17
N GLN A 70 39.78 -2.01 4.09
CA GLN A 70 39.08 -2.16 5.35
C GLN A 70 39.66 -1.15 6.35
N PHE A 71 38.83 -0.33 6.98
CA PHE A 71 39.19 0.36 8.21
C PHE A 71 38.03 0.29 9.21
N ARG A 72 38.29 -0.36 10.34
CA ARG A 72 37.56 -0.19 11.60
C ARG A 72 38.13 1.03 12.34
N PRO A 73 37.30 1.72 13.11
CA PRO A 73 37.64 1.99 14.51
C PRO A 73 36.42 1.69 15.41
N GLN A 74 36.54 0.80 16.39
CA GLN A 74 36.87 1.10 17.80
C GLN A 74 36.04 2.21 18.43
N CYS A 75 35.14 1.79 19.34
CA CYS A 75 34.43 2.61 20.31
C CYS A 75 35.38 3.29 21.31
N PRO A 76 34.95 4.42 21.88
CA PRO A 76 35.20 4.73 23.27
C PRO A 76 33.90 4.74 24.08
N LEU A 77 34.04 4.27 25.33
CA LEU A 77 33.04 4.22 26.38
C LEU A 77 32.93 5.56 27.12
N ARG A 78 31.70 5.81 27.65
CA ARG A 78 31.30 6.61 28.84
C ARG A 78 31.25 8.15 28.74
N PRO A 79 30.50 8.85 29.64
CA PRO A 79 29.68 8.36 30.78
C PRO A 79 28.21 8.82 30.81
N LEU A 80 27.44 8.08 31.62
CA LEU A 80 26.14 8.42 32.19
C LEU A 80 26.20 9.74 32.97
N GLN A 81 25.21 10.61 32.77
CA GLN A 81 24.81 11.60 33.76
C GLN A 81 23.33 11.42 34.09
N HIS A 82 23.10 11.11 35.36
CA HIS A 82 21.81 11.10 36.02
C HIS A 82 21.32 12.53 36.17
N HIS A 83 20.12 12.84 35.65
CA HIS A 83 19.30 13.90 36.18
C HIS A 83 18.02 13.30 36.75
N LEU A 84 17.92 13.40 38.09
CA LEU A 84 16.74 13.18 38.88
C LEU A 84 15.84 14.43 38.82
N SER A 85 14.52 14.18 38.94
CA SER A 85 13.42 15.03 39.45
C SER A 85 12.35 15.40 38.42
N PRO A 86 11.10 15.63 38.82
CA PRO A 86 10.31 14.91 39.83
C PRO A 86 8.93 14.47 39.30
N TYR A 87 8.33 13.56 40.06
CA TYR A 87 6.93 13.17 40.07
C TYR A 87 5.94 14.30 39.71
N GLN A 88 5.12 14.09 38.68
CA GLN A 88 3.77 14.67 38.59
C GLN A 88 2.80 13.58 38.10
N GLN A 89 1.85 13.26 38.95
CA GLN A 89 0.73 12.38 38.66
C GLN A 89 -0.24 13.07 37.69
N PRO A 90 -0.76 12.40 36.66
CA PRO A 90 -2.00 12.80 36.05
C PRO A 90 -3.16 12.09 36.75
N HIS A 91 -4.03 12.90 37.37
CA HIS A 91 -5.36 12.47 37.76
C HIS A 91 -6.12 11.95 36.53
N SER A 92 -6.65 10.73 36.64
CA SER A 92 -7.63 10.22 35.70
C SER A 92 -8.96 10.94 35.92
N CYS A 93 -9.48 11.62 34.90
CA CYS A 93 -10.89 11.92 34.79
C CYS A 93 -11.42 11.34 33.49
N ARG A 94 -12.20 10.27 33.68
CA ARG A 94 -12.94 9.48 32.72
C ARG A 94 -14.16 10.28 32.30
N SER A 95 -14.18 10.81 31.07
CA SER A 95 -15.41 11.34 30.49
C SER A 95 -16.07 10.26 29.64
N GLN A 96 -17.11 9.65 30.21
CA GLN A 96 -18.07 8.85 29.45
C GLN A 96 -19.05 9.82 28.79
N SER A 97 -19.20 9.72 27.47
CA SER A 97 -20.25 10.38 26.72
C SER A 97 -21.54 9.58 26.86
N THR A 98 -22.49 10.11 27.64
CA THR A 98 -23.90 9.72 27.58
C THR A 98 -24.64 10.77 26.78
N SER A 99 -25.14 10.36 25.61
CA SER A 99 -26.09 11.12 24.79
C SER A 99 -27.46 11.16 25.46
N ALA A 100 -27.93 12.35 25.82
CA ALA A 100 -29.34 12.61 26.06
C ALA A 100 -29.78 13.68 25.05
N GLY A 101 -30.79 13.34 24.25
CA GLY A 101 -31.32 14.20 23.21
C GLY A 101 -32.16 15.31 23.80
N ASP A 102 -31.98 16.52 23.24
CA ASP A 102 -32.93 17.59 23.40
C ASP A 102 -33.63 17.87 22.07
N THR A 103 -34.94 17.97 22.22
CA THR A 103 -35.99 18.00 21.22
C THR A 103 -36.03 19.37 20.55
N PHE A 104 -35.98 19.43 19.22
CA PHE A 104 -36.21 20.67 18.47
C PHE A 104 -37.72 20.95 18.37
N PRO A 105 -38.22 22.14 18.75
CA PRO A 105 -39.56 22.59 18.41
C PRO A 105 -39.60 23.26 17.02
N PRO A 106 -40.79 23.33 16.38
CA PRO A 106 -40.92 23.58 14.95
C PRO A 106 -40.79 25.07 14.58
N LEU A 107 -40.30 25.31 13.35
CA LEU A 107 -40.16 26.60 12.69
C LEU A 107 -41.52 27.07 12.16
N ASP A 108 -42.06 28.14 12.74
CA ASP A 108 -43.10 28.97 12.11
C ASP A 108 -42.46 30.04 11.23
N ALA A 109 -43.17 30.34 10.14
CA ALA A 109 -42.78 31.22 9.05
C ALA A 109 -42.91 32.72 9.39
N ASP A 110 -42.22 33.52 8.58
CA ASP A 110 -42.33 34.96 8.38
C ASP A 110 -41.74 35.89 9.45
N GLU A 111 -40.45 36.21 9.27
CA GLU A 111 -39.98 37.58 9.46
C GLU A 111 -38.86 37.91 8.48
N SER A 112 -39.20 38.69 7.45
CA SER A 112 -38.28 39.28 6.49
C SER A 112 -37.35 40.26 7.21
N THR A 113 -36.22 39.75 7.67
CA THR A 113 -35.11 40.58 8.15
C THR A 113 -34.24 40.92 6.95
N GLU A 114 -34.34 42.16 6.47
CA GLU A 114 -33.40 42.74 5.52
C GLU A 114 -31.99 42.68 6.15
N LEU A 115 -31.22 41.67 5.77
CA LEU A 115 -29.78 41.60 5.99
C LEU A 115 -29.17 42.72 5.17
N SER A 116 -29.01 43.88 5.80
CA SER A 116 -28.17 44.96 5.33
C SER A 116 -26.80 44.40 4.98
N GLN A 117 -26.53 44.30 3.67
CA GLN A 117 -25.21 44.05 3.09
C GLN A 117 -24.26 45.14 3.59
N ARG A 118 -23.52 44.82 4.64
CA ARG A 118 -22.25 45.47 4.95
C ARG A 118 -21.16 44.50 4.53
N ASP A 119 -21.02 44.33 3.23
CA ASP A 119 -19.80 43.82 2.65
C ASP A 119 -18.81 44.99 2.63
N ASP A 120 -18.23 45.28 3.79
CA ASP A 120 -16.94 45.96 3.82
C ASP A 120 -15.94 44.96 3.21
N ASP A 121 -15.81 45.03 1.88
CA ASP A 121 -14.97 44.18 1.04
C ASP A 121 -13.50 44.53 1.32
N VAL A 122 -13.01 44.11 2.49
CA VAL A 122 -11.58 44.12 2.81
C VAL A 122 -10.98 43.05 1.93
N SER A 123 -10.55 43.44 0.73
CA SER A 123 -9.83 42.59 -0.20
C SER A 123 -8.51 42.16 0.46
N ILE A 124 -8.54 41.04 1.19
CA ILE A 124 -7.34 40.41 1.74
C ILE A 124 -6.41 40.17 0.54
N PRO A 125 -5.16 40.66 0.56
CA PRO A 125 -4.24 40.43 -0.53
C PRO A 125 -4.06 38.91 -0.72
N PRO A 126 -4.03 38.41 -1.96
CA PRO A 126 -3.95 36.96 -2.23
C PRO A 126 -2.71 36.32 -1.60
N GLU A 127 -1.64 37.11 -1.41
CA GLU A 127 -0.38 36.73 -0.75
C GLU A 127 -0.54 36.37 0.74
N ALA A 128 -1.61 36.85 1.39
CA ALA A 128 -1.87 36.55 2.80
C ALA A 128 -2.68 35.26 3.00
N LEU A 129 -3.23 34.68 1.92
CA LEU A 129 -4.03 33.46 1.98
C LEU A 129 -3.11 32.23 1.91
N PRO A 130 -3.40 31.17 2.68
CA PRO A 130 -2.60 29.93 2.65
C PRO A 130 -2.74 29.16 1.33
N SER A 131 -3.89 29.29 0.68
CA SER A 131 -4.26 28.62 -0.56
C SER A 131 -5.10 29.55 -1.44
N PRO A 132 -5.16 29.34 -2.78
CA PRO A 132 -5.85 30.22 -3.69
C PRO A 132 -7.37 30.12 -3.51
N PRO A 133 -8.11 31.22 -3.70
CA PRO A 133 -9.54 31.22 -3.52
C PRO A 133 -10.23 30.33 -4.57
N PRO A 134 -11.40 29.70 -4.25
CA PRO A 134 -12.11 28.82 -5.19
C PRO A 134 -12.49 29.48 -6.51
N SER A 135 -12.68 30.80 -6.54
CA SER A 135 -12.95 31.57 -7.75
C SER A 135 -11.78 31.61 -8.73
N ALA A 136 -10.54 31.50 -8.24
CA ALA A 136 -9.33 31.46 -9.09
C ALA A 136 -9.27 30.15 -9.90
N ALA A 137 -9.85 29.06 -9.41
CA ALA A 137 -9.84 27.76 -10.09
C ALA A 137 -10.47 27.81 -11.49
N LEU A 138 -11.49 28.65 -11.69
CA LEU A 138 -12.16 28.81 -12.97
C LEU A 138 -11.28 29.46 -14.05
N LYS A 139 -10.25 30.21 -13.66
CA LYS A 139 -9.34 30.91 -14.56
C LYS A 139 -8.08 30.09 -14.89
N SER A 140 -7.86 28.96 -14.21
CA SER A 140 -6.66 28.15 -14.37
C SER A 140 -6.70 27.28 -15.63
N ALA A 141 -5.76 27.51 -16.54
CA ALA A 141 -5.57 26.65 -17.71
C ALA A 141 -5.01 25.27 -17.32
N LYS A 142 -4.19 25.18 -16.26
CA LYS A 142 -3.59 23.92 -15.80
C LYS A 142 -4.65 22.96 -15.27
N LEU A 143 -5.63 23.45 -14.51
CA LEU A 143 -6.74 22.64 -14.03
C LEU A 143 -7.63 22.13 -15.17
N ALA A 144 -7.97 23.00 -16.12
CA ALA A 144 -8.74 22.60 -17.29
C ALA A 144 -8.01 21.52 -18.11
N ALA A 145 -6.70 21.68 -18.29
CA ALA A 145 -5.86 20.69 -18.97
C ALA A 145 -5.79 19.36 -18.20
N LEU A 146 -5.65 19.40 -16.88
CA LEU A 146 -5.64 18.19 -16.03
C LEU A 146 -6.98 17.45 -16.09
N HIS A 147 -8.09 18.20 -16.01
CA HIS A 147 -9.44 17.65 -16.09
C HIS A 147 -9.67 16.91 -17.43
N ALA A 148 -9.30 17.54 -18.53
CA ALA A 148 -9.39 16.95 -19.87
C ALA A 148 -8.44 15.74 -20.04
N ARG A 149 -7.20 15.84 -19.58
CA ARG A 149 -6.17 14.78 -19.68
C ARG A 149 -6.59 13.49 -18.99
N LEU A 150 -7.19 13.61 -17.81
CA LEU A 150 -7.69 12.47 -17.03
C LEU A 150 -9.09 12.03 -17.47
N SER A 151 -9.67 12.66 -18.50
CA SER A 151 -11.03 12.39 -18.98
C SER A 151 -12.05 12.40 -17.84
N LEU A 152 -11.93 13.38 -16.93
CA LEU A 152 -12.79 13.47 -15.77
C LEU A 152 -14.23 13.80 -16.19
N PRO A 153 -15.24 13.23 -15.51
CA PRO A 153 -16.64 13.53 -15.79
C PRO A 153 -16.94 15.02 -15.58
N PRO A 154 -17.80 15.63 -16.41
CA PRO A 154 -18.15 17.05 -16.30
C PRO A 154 -18.93 17.39 -15.03
N ARG A 155 -19.48 16.38 -14.33
CA ARG A 155 -20.13 16.53 -13.02
C ARG A 155 -19.14 16.88 -11.90
N LEU A 156 -17.84 16.59 -12.08
CA LEU A 156 -16.81 16.98 -11.14
C LEU A 156 -16.41 18.45 -11.42
N PRO A 157 -16.74 19.38 -10.51
CA PRO A 157 -16.42 20.79 -10.71
C PRO A 157 -14.92 21.04 -10.55
N ILE A 158 -14.42 22.05 -11.28
CA ILE A 158 -12.99 22.42 -11.30
C ILE A 158 -12.53 22.90 -9.92
N GLN A 159 -13.42 23.49 -9.13
CA GLN A 159 -13.15 23.93 -7.76
C GLN A 159 -12.83 22.75 -6.81
N THR A 160 -13.54 21.62 -6.94
CA THR A 160 -13.23 20.43 -6.14
C THR A 160 -11.90 19.81 -6.59
N LEU A 161 -11.59 19.88 -7.89
CA LEU A 161 -10.28 19.45 -8.40
C LEU A 161 -9.15 20.34 -7.84
N ALA A 162 -9.35 21.65 -7.77
CA ALA A 162 -8.41 22.58 -7.13
C ALA A 162 -8.21 22.23 -5.65
N ARG A 163 -9.31 21.99 -4.91
CA ARG A 163 -9.23 21.56 -3.50
C ARG A 163 -8.43 20.28 -3.32
N ALA A 164 -8.52 19.33 -4.25
CA ALA A 164 -7.75 18.07 -4.17
C ALA A 164 -6.23 18.30 -4.22
N LEU A 165 -5.75 19.39 -4.83
CA LEU A 165 -4.34 19.77 -4.93
C LEU A 165 -3.79 20.51 -3.70
N VAL A 166 -4.65 20.89 -2.75
CA VAL A 166 -4.25 21.59 -1.52
C VAL A 166 -4.05 20.60 -0.38
N HIS A 167 -2.80 20.37 0.02
CA HIS A 167 -2.46 19.49 1.14
C HIS A 167 -2.68 20.18 2.51
N GLU A 168 -2.93 19.41 3.57
CA GLU A 168 -3.04 19.92 4.97
C GLU A 168 -1.81 20.68 5.49
N SER A 169 -0.68 20.52 4.81
CA SER A 169 0.55 21.23 5.14
C SER A 169 0.61 22.63 4.55
N ALA A 170 -0.13 22.87 3.45
CA ALA A 170 -0.32 24.19 2.87
C ALA A 170 -1.44 24.93 3.61
N ASP A 171 -2.58 24.27 3.80
CA ASP A 171 -3.76 24.85 4.42
C ASP A 171 -4.25 23.98 5.60
N PRO A 172 -4.18 24.48 6.85
CA PRO A 172 -4.67 23.73 8.01
C PRO A 172 -6.20 23.62 8.04
N ASP A 173 -6.93 24.46 7.31
CA ASP A 173 -8.38 24.47 7.37
C ASP A 173 -8.99 23.25 6.64
N PRO A 174 -9.82 22.43 7.32
CA PRO A 174 -10.36 21.19 6.76
C PRO A 174 -11.31 21.43 5.58
N ASN A 175 -11.85 22.65 5.47
CA ASN A 175 -12.75 23.05 4.39
C ASN A 175 -12.02 23.26 3.06
N PHE A 176 -10.76 23.71 3.11
CA PHE A 176 -9.97 24.07 1.93
C PHE A 176 -8.88 23.05 1.60
N ASN A 177 -8.53 22.16 2.53
CA ASN A 177 -7.58 21.08 2.27
C ASN A 177 -8.23 19.80 1.74
N ASN A 178 -7.37 18.90 1.26
CA ASN A 178 -7.73 17.64 0.60
C ASN A 178 -7.88 16.43 1.55
N THR A 179 -7.69 16.61 2.87
CA THR A 179 -7.61 15.51 3.85
C THR A 179 -8.83 14.60 3.86
N SER A 180 -10.02 15.18 3.95
CA SER A 180 -11.29 14.46 3.98
C SER A 180 -11.52 13.63 2.70
N LEU A 181 -11.21 14.22 1.55
CA LEU A 181 -11.28 13.55 0.25
C LEU A 181 -10.25 12.43 0.15
N ALA A 182 -9.03 12.64 0.66
CA ALA A 182 -7.96 11.65 0.65
C ALA A 182 -8.30 10.44 1.54
N ILE A 183 -8.92 10.64 2.70
CA ILE A 183 -9.39 9.54 3.58
C ILE A 183 -10.42 8.69 2.84
N LEU A 184 -11.43 9.32 2.23
CA LEU A 184 -12.46 8.61 1.46
C LEU A 184 -11.84 7.84 0.28
N GLY A 185 -10.96 8.48 -0.48
CA GLY A 185 -10.28 7.85 -1.59
C GLY A 185 -9.35 6.72 -1.17
N SER A 186 -8.66 6.83 -0.04
CA SER A 186 -7.84 5.75 0.51
C SER A 186 -8.67 4.50 0.78
N ASN A 187 -9.84 4.66 1.42
CA ASN A 187 -10.74 3.56 1.71
C ASN A 187 -11.26 2.90 0.43
N LEU A 188 -11.64 3.69 -0.57
CA LEU A 188 -12.11 3.18 -1.86
C LEU A 188 -11.01 2.41 -2.62
N LEU A 189 -9.79 2.97 -2.67
CA LEU A 189 -8.66 2.31 -3.30
C LEU A 189 -8.30 1.01 -2.58
N GLY A 190 -8.29 1.02 -1.24
CA GLY A 190 -8.06 -0.17 -0.42
C GLY A 190 -9.12 -1.25 -0.66
N LEU A 191 -10.40 -0.87 -0.72
CA LEU A 191 -11.50 -1.79 -1.01
C LEU A 191 -11.37 -2.40 -2.42
N TYR A 192 -11.22 -1.58 -3.46
CA TYR A 192 -11.18 -2.06 -4.85
C TYR A 192 -9.93 -2.85 -5.19
N THR A 193 -8.77 -2.51 -4.59
CA THR A 193 -7.56 -3.33 -4.76
C THR A 193 -7.67 -4.68 -4.06
N SER A 194 -8.12 -4.69 -2.80
CA SER A 194 -8.22 -5.93 -2.02
C SER A 194 -9.27 -6.88 -2.59
N GLU A 195 -10.45 -6.38 -2.99
CA GLU A 195 -11.46 -7.23 -3.64
C GLU A 195 -10.92 -7.84 -4.94
N TYR A 196 -10.20 -7.05 -5.75
CA TYR A 196 -9.66 -7.51 -7.02
C TYR A 196 -8.60 -8.59 -6.80
N LEU A 197 -7.68 -8.38 -5.86
CA LEU A 197 -6.62 -9.33 -5.56
C LEU A 197 -7.18 -10.63 -4.97
N LEU A 198 -8.08 -10.55 -3.99
CA LEU A 198 -8.66 -11.74 -3.34
C LEU A 198 -9.52 -12.57 -4.30
N CYS A 199 -10.33 -11.93 -5.14
CA CYS A 199 -11.21 -12.66 -6.04
C CYS A 199 -10.44 -13.28 -7.23
N ASN A 200 -9.36 -12.64 -7.70
CA ASN A 200 -8.53 -13.19 -8.77
C ASN A 200 -7.45 -14.17 -8.28
N TYR A 201 -6.96 -14.02 -7.04
CA TYR A 201 -5.93 -14.86 -6.45
C TYR A 201 -6.36 -15.30 -5.04
N PRO A 202 -7.36 -16.19 -4.94
CA PRO A 202 -7.98 -16.56 -3.66
C PRO A 202 -7.04 -17.27 -2.67
N ARG A 203 -5.93 -17.81 -3.17
CA ARG A 203 -4.93 -18.54 -2.37
C ARG A 203 -3.72 -17.68 -2.01
N LEU A 204 -3.73 -16.38 -2.31
CA LEU A 204 -2.55 -15.55 -2.13
C LEU A 204 -2.16 -15.44 -0.64
N PRO A 205 -0.89 -15.71 -0.27
CA PRO A 205 -0.41 -15.47 1.08
C PRO A 205 -0.61 -14.01 1.48
N ILE A 206 -0.99 -13.78 2.73
CA ILE A 206 -1.36 -12.46 3.23
C ILE A 206 -0.20 -11.46 3.22
N SER A 207 1.05 -11.90 3.42
CA SER A 207 2.23 -11.05 3.28
C SER A 207 2.42 -10.55 1.84
N VAL A 208 2.15 -11.43 0.86
CA VAL A 208 2.19 -11.10 -0.56
C VAL A 208 1.01 -10.19 -0.94
N LEU A 209 -0.17 -10.42 -0.35
CA LEU A 209 -1.34 -9.56 -0.52
C LEU A 209 -1.03 -8.12 -0.08
N PHE A 210 -0.45 -7.93 1.11
CA PHE A 210 -0.05 -6.60 1.61
C PHE A 210 0.93 -5.89 0.69
N ALA A 211 1.96 -6.60 0.24
CA ALA A 211 2.92 -6.02 -0.69
C ALA A 211 2.31 -5.73 -2.06
N ALA A 212 1.39 -6.57 -2.54
CA ALA A 212 0.68 -6.35 -3.81
C ALA A 212 -0.20 -5.11 -3.70
N GLN A 213 -0.93 -4.96 -2.59
CA GLN A 213 -1.72 -3.77 -2.31
C GLN A 213 -0.85 -2.51 -2.22
N SER A 214 0.31 -2.59 -1.56
CA SER A 214 1.31 -1.51 -1.53
C SER A 214 1.89 -1.20 -2.91
N ALA A 215 2.07 -2.20 -3.78
CA ALA A 215 2.54 -1.98 -5.14
C ALA A 215 1.50 -1.28 -6.04
N TYR A 216 0.20 -1.48 -5.80
CA TYR A 216 -0.88 -0.80 -6.53
C TYR A 216 -1.19 0.60 -5.96
N VAL A 217 -1.33 0.74 -4.64
CA VAL A 217 -1.92 1.91 -3.97
C VAL A 217 -1.00 2.50 -2.88
N GLY A 218 0.22 1.98 -2.74
CA GLY A 218 1.21 2.53 -1.83
C GLY A 218 1.76 3.89 -2.28
N THR A 219 2.43 4.56 -1.34
CA THR A 219 2.93 5.94 -1.48
C THR A 219 3.70 6.16 -2.78
N LYS A 220 4.67 5.27 -3.04
CA LYS A 220 5.53 5.32 -4.23
C LYS A 220 4.76 5.10 -5.52
N ALA A 221 3.76 4.21 -5.53
CA ALA A 221 2.96 3.93 -6.71
C ALA A 221 2.08 5.14 -7.06
N LEU A 222 1.42 5.72 -6.07
CA LEU A 222 0.56 6.90 -6.26
C LEU A 222 1.37 8.15 -6.61
N ALA A 223 2.55 8.36 -6.01
CA ALA A 223 3.45 9.45 -6.39
C ALA A 223 3.92 9.34 -7.85
N LEU A 224 4.23 8.13 -8.31
CA LEU A 224 4.55 7.88 -9.72
C LEU A 224 3.36 8.18 -10.63
N MET A 225 2.14 7.77 -10.25
CA MET A 225 0.93 8.08 -11.01
C MET A 225 0.67 9.59 -11.10
N ALA A 226 0.83 10.33 -10.00
CA ALA A 226 0.71 11.78 -9.99
C ALA A 226 1.69 12.44 -10.97
N LYS A 227 2.93 11.93 -11.02
CA LYS A 227 3.95 12.39 -11.97
C LYS A 227 3.58 12.04 -13.42
N GLU A 228 3.06 10.84 -13.67
CA GLU A 228 2.55 10.42 -15.00
C GLU A 228 1.38 11.30 -15.46
N TRP A 229 0.54 11.77 -14.53
CA TRP A 229 -0.56 12.69 -14.80
C TRP A 229 -0.11 14.12 -15.06
N GLY A 230 1.20 14.42 -14.97
CA GLY A 230 1.77 15.74 -15.24
C GLY A 230 1.45 16.76 -14.16
N ILE A 231 1.45 16.32 -12.90
CA ILE A 231 1.23 17.20 -11.74
C ILE A 231 2.55 17.84 -11.34
N GLU A 232 2.55 19.16 -11.31
CA GLU A 232 3.70 19.98 -10.93
C GLU A 232 3.55 20.43 -9.47
N SER A 233 4.66 20.39 -8.73
CA SER A 233 4.72 20.88 -7.36
C SER A 233 4.99 22.38 -7.31
N VAL A 234 4.34 23.09 -6.40
CA VAL A 234 4.72 24.46 -6.06
C VAL A 234 6.02 24.50 -5.24
N ALA A 235 6.75 25.61 -5.32
CA ALA A 235 7.90 25.87 -4.46
C ALA A 235 7.48 26.20 -3.02
N GLU A 236 6.51 27.10 -2.87
CA GLU A 236 5.95 27.55 -1.59
C GLU A 236 4.43 27.70 -1.73
N PRO A 237 3.61 27.22 -0.77
CA PRO A 237 2.17 27.39 -0.82
C PRO A 237 1.77 28.85 -0.56
N GLY A 238 0.77 29.34 -1.30
CA GLY A 238 0.25 30.70 -1.17
C GLY A 238 -0.98 30.91 -2.06
N GLY A 239 -1.76 31.95 -1.78
CA GLY A 239 -2.99 32.27 -2.49
C GLY A 239 -2.77 32.91 -3.87
N GLU A 240 -1.58 33.43 -4.15
CA GLU A 240 -1.18 33.95 -5.45
C GLU A 240 -0.85 32.86 -6.48
N VAL A 241 -0.65 31.62 -6.02
CA VAL A 241 -0.24 30.49 -6.85
C VAL A 241 -1.41 29.99 -7.70
N ASP A 242 -1.13 29.58 -8.94
CA ASP A 242 -2.12 28.90 -9.79
C ASP A 242 -2.66 27.63 -9.07
N PRO A 243 -3.98 27.50 -8.87
CA PRO A 243 -4.59 26.33 -8.21
C PRO A 243 -4.39 25.01 -8.96
N GLY A 244 -3.86 25.03 -10.19
CA GLY A 244 -3.47 23.82 -10.93
C GLY A 244 -2.14 23.19 -10.51
N LEU A 245 -1.43 23.79 -9.54
CA LEU A 245 -0.21 23.25 -8.96
C LEU A 245 -0.50 22.50 -7.66
N LEU A 246 0.28 21.45 -7.36
CA LEU A 246 0.20 20.74 -6.09
C LEU A 246 0.82 21.61 -4.98
N GLN A 247 -0.01 21.99 -4.01
CA GLN A 247 0.35 22.90 -2.92
C GLN A 247 0.60 22.13 -1.64
N TYR A 248 1.83 22.23 -1.13
CA TYR A 248 2.24 21.64 0.13
C TYR A 248 3.48 22.38 0.63
N ARG A 249 3.68 22.38 1.95
CA ARG A 249 4.92 22.89 2.53
C ARG A 249 6.02 21.87 2.31
N ARG A 250 7.05 22.21 1.53
CA ARG A 250 8.12 21.27 1.15
C ARG A 250 9.09 21.03 2.29
N LEU A 251 9.41 19.76 2.54
CA LEU A 251 10.51 19.39 3.42
C LEU A 251 11.88 19.73 2.81
N ALA A 252 12.75 20.39 3.58
CA ALA A 252 14.10 20.74 3.16
C ALA A 252 14.94 19.50 2.84
N ALA A 253 15.79 19.59 1.83
CA ALA A 253 16.67 18.49 1.45
C ALA A 253 17.63 18.16 2.60
N GLY A 254 17.66 16.89 3.02
CA GLY A 254 18.48 16.43 4.14
C GLY A 254 17.81 16.52 5.51
N ALA A 255 16.64 17.15 5.62
CA ALA A 255 15.83 17.02 6.83
C ALA A 255 15.28 15.59 6.93
N ALA A 256 15.39 14.99 8.11
CA ALA A 256 14.86 13.65 8.34
C ALA A 256 13.34 13.68 8.24
N TRP A 257 12.80 13.11 7.15
CA TRP A 257 11.39 12.80 7.09
C TRP A 257 11.11 11.57 7.95
N GLY A 258 10.78 11.82 9.21
CA GLY A 258 10.31 10.80 10.12
C GLY A 258 11.39 10.15 10.99
N GLU A 259 11.54 10.69 12.20
CA GLU A 259 11.42 9.86 13.40
C GLU A 259 10.04 10.12 14.03
N PHE A 260 8.97 10.06 13.23
CA PHE A 260 7.63 10.04 13.80
C PHE A 260 7.50 8.74 14.58
N ALA A 261 7.30 8.86 15.90
CA ALA A 261 7.14 7.70 16.73
C ALA A 261 5.94 6.89 16.21
N PRO A 262 6.06 5.55 16.07
CA PRO A 262 4.89 4.73 15.79
C PRO A 262 3.83 5.09 16.82
N ARG A 263 2.63 5.42 16.33
CA ARG A 263 1.50 5.68 17.21
C ARG A 263 1.30 4.41 18.03
N GLY A 264 1.02 4.54 19.32
CA GLY A 264 0.67 3.39 20.14
C GLY A 264 -0.42 2.60 19.44
N THR A 265 -0.08 1.42 18.93
CA THR A 265 -0.94 0.51 18.16
C THR A 265 -2.06 -0.06 19.03
N GLY A 266 -2.01 0.17 20.34
CA GLY A 266 -2.94 -0.41 21.32
C GLY A 266 -2.71 -1.91 21.50
N ARG A 267 -1.59 -2.44 20.99
CA ARG A 267 -1.28 -3.86 21.00
C ARG A 267 -0.71 -4.26 22.38
N PRO A 268 -1.08 -5.45 22.91
CA PRO A 268 -0.36 -6.04 24.02
C PRO A 268 1.12 -6.25 23.67
N ASN A 269 2.04 -5.89 24.58
CA ASN A 269 3.48 -6.03 24.40
C ASN A 269 4.06 -5.23 23.20
N GLU A 270 3.70 -3.95 23.12
CA GLU A 270 4.18 -3.00 22.11
C GLU A 270 5.68 -2.64 22.22
N GLN A 271 6.39 -3.16 23.22
CA GLN A 271 7.81 -2.87 23.41
C GLN A 271 8.65 -3.29 22.19
N LYS A 272 9.66 -2.47 21.87
CA LYS A 272 10.58 -2.71 20.76
C LYS A 272 11.27 -4.07 20.91
N GLY A 273 11.23 -4.88 19.85
CA GLY A 273 11.86 -6.21 19.81
C GLY A 273 10.90 -7.38 20.01
N TRP A 274 9.65 -7.12 20.42
CA TRP A 274 8.62 -8.15 20.40
C TRP A 274 8.19 -8.46 18.97
N ARG A 275 7.97 -9.75 18.73
CA ARG A 275 7.58 -10.22 17.41
C ARG A 275 6.13 -9.87 17.09
N ARG A 276 5.92 -9.36 15.87
CA ARG A 276 4.61 -9.05 15.32
C ARG A 276 4.13 -10.21 14.44
N GLY A 277 3.06 -10.89 14.86
CA GLY A 277 2.42 -11.94 14.07
C GLY A 277 1.53 -11.38 12.97
N ILE A 278 1.37 -12.12 11.87
CA ILE A 278 0.57 -11.74 10.70
C ILE A 278 -0.87 -11.37 11.05
N THR A 279 -1.57 -12.19 11.85
CA THR A 279 -2.96 -11.94 12.26
C THR A 279 -3.11 -10.64 13.06
N SER A 280 -2.09 -10.28 13.83
CA SER A 280 -2.03 -9.01 14.56
C SER A 280 -1.88 -7.82 13.62
N LYS A 281 -1.20 -7.98 12.48
CA LYS A 281 -1.05 -6.90 11.49
C LYS A 281 -2.40 -6.51 10.87
N ILE A 282 -3.25 -7.50 10.55
CA ILE A 282 -4.57 -7.26 9.95
C ILE A 282 -5.45 -6.34 10.82
N VAL A 283 -5.36 -6.46 12.14
CA VAL A 283 -6.21 -5.71 13.08
C VAL A 283 -5.60 -4.37 13.49
N TYR A 284 -4.30 -4.36 13.84
CA TYR A 284 -3.68 -3.22 14.51
C TYR A 284 -2.84 -2.33 13.59
N ASP A 285 -2.32 -2.90 12.50
CA ASP A 285 -1.45 -2.18 11.58
C ASP A 285 -2.30 -1.44 10.52
N ASP A 286 -1.65 -0.82 9.54
CA ASP A 286 -2.32 -0.13 8.44
C ASP A 286 -2.80 -1.11 7.34
N GLN A 287 -3.40 -0.57 6.27
CA GLN A 287 -3.89 -1.37 5.14
C GLN A 287 -2.80 -2.13 4.38
N PHE A 288 -1.52 -1.83 4.62
CA PHE A 288 -0.35 -2.47 4.01
C PHE A 288 0.42 -3.37 5.01
N GLY A 289 -0.07 -3.52 6.25
CA GLY A 289 0.59 -4.28 7.31
C GLY A 289 1.78 -3.56 7.97
N ASP A 290 1.95 -2.26 7.70
CA ASP A 290 2.93 -1.38 8.32
C ASP A 290 2.38 -0.73 9.59
N MET A 291 3.26 -0.39 10.53
CA MET A 291 2.82 0.23 11.79
C MET A 291 2.18 1.58 11.48
N ARG A 292 1.02 1.85 12.10
CA ARG A 292 0.40 3.17 12.00
C ARG A 292 1.32 4.21 12.61
N MET A 293 1.83 5.10 11.77
CA MET A 293 2.61 6.24 12.24
C MET A 293 1.67 7.29 12.85
N THR A 294 2.18 8.12 13.76
CA THR A 294 1.47 9.35 14.14
C THR A 294 1.20 10.15 12.88
N THR A 295 -0.05 10.56 12.65
CA THR A 295 -0.34 11.55 11.60
C THR A 295 0.49 12.79 11.90
N PRO A 296 1.19 13.37 10.92
CA PRO A 296 1.89 14.62 11.13
C PRO A 296 0.91 15.66 11.66
N GLU A 297 1.39 16.58 12.50
CA GLU A 297 0.55 17.70 12.91
C GLU A 297 0.18 18.53 11.66
N PRO A 298 -1.03 19.10 11.61
CA PRO A 298 -1.41 19.98 10.51
C PRO A 298 -0.37 21.08 10.34
N SER A 299 -0.07 21.47 9.10
CA SER A 299 1.00 22.41 8.72
C SER A 299 2.46 21.91 8.73
N GLN A 300 2.76 20.66 9.08
CA GLN A 300 4.16 20.16 9.03
C GLN A 300 4.68 20.02 7.58
N PRO A 301 5.97 20.31 7.31
CA PRO A 301 6.55 20.23 5.97
C PRO A 301 6.70 18.78 5.49
N VAL A 302 6.19 18.42 4.32
CA VAL A 302 6.06 17.03 3.81
C VAL A 302 6.92 16.80 2.55
N PRO A 303 7.43 15.59 2.29
CA PRO A 303 8.05 15.23 1.02
C PRO A 303 7.01 15.19 -0.10
N LEU A 304 7.47 15.40 -1.32
CA LEU A 304 6.64 15.41 -2.52
C LEU A 304 5.81 14.13 -2.66
N ASP A 305 6.40 12.97 -2.38
CA ASP A 305 5.74 11.67 -2.58
C ASP A 305 4.42 11.54 -1.79
N ILE A 306 4.39 12.04 -0.55
CA ILE A 306 3.21 11.96 0.32
C ILE A 306 2.15 12.99 -0.09
N ALA A 307 2.57 14.21 -0.47
CA ALA A 307 1.64 15.22 -0.98
C ALA A 307 0.97 14.74 -2.29
N ALA A 308 1.76 14.13 -3.18
CA ALA A 308 1.29 13.56 -4.43
C ALA A 308 0.33 12.38 -4.22
N GLU A 309 0.67 11.47 -3.31
CA GLU A 309 -0.19 10.37 -2.87
C GLU A 309 -1.53 10.87 -2.33
N SER A 310 -1.51 11.89 -1.46
CA SER A 310 -2.71 12.49 -0.89
C SER A 310 -3.61 13.08 -1.98
N PHE A 311 -3.04 13.80 -2.96
CA PHE A 311 -3.79 14.29 -4.12
C PHE A 311 -4.48 13.16 -4.89
N VAL A 312 -3.76 12.07 -5.20
CA VAL A 312 -4.33 10.98 -6.01
C VAL A 312 -5.50 10.31 -5.27
N ARG A 313 -5.37 10.14 -3.95
CA ARG A 313 -6.49 9.68 -3.11
C ARG A 313 -7.62 10.68 -3.09
N ALA A 314 -7.34 11.97 -2.92
CA ALA A 314 -8.35 13.01 -2.91
C ALA A 314 -9.14 13.08 -4.22
N LEU A 315 -8.48 12.88 -5.37
CA LEU A 315 -9.14 12.79 -6.67
C LEU A 315 -10.11 11.60 -6.74
N MET A 316 -9.72 10.44 -6.20
CA MET A 316 -10.59 9.26 -6.11
C MET A 316 -11.80 9.53 -5.20
N GLY A 317 -11.59 10.20 -4.06
CA GLY A 317 -12.68 10.60 -3.17
C GLY A 317 -13.63 11.63 -3.82
N ALA A 318 -13.09 12.62 -4.51
CA ALA A 318 -13.86 13.65 -5.20
C ALA A 318 -14.69 13.08 -6.35
N THR A 319 -14.12 12.18 -7.16
CA THR A 319 -14.86 11.50 -8.23
C THR A 319 -16.00 10.66 -7.67
N TYR A 320 -15.80 9.97 -6.55
CA TYR A 320 -16.87 9.24 -5.86
C TYR A 320 -17.98 10.15 -5.36
N LEU A 321 -17.62 11.26 -4.71
CA LEU A 321 -18.59 12.20 -4.13
C LEU A 321 -19.48 12.87 -5.19
N HIS A 322 -18.91 13.26 -6.33
CA HIS A 322 -19.66 13.95 -7.40
C HIS A 322 -20.30 13.01 -8.43
N CYS A 323 -19.66 11.89 -8.76
CA CYS A 323 -20.03 11.07 -9.92
C CYS A 323 -20.55 9.68 -9.54
N GLY A 324 -20.46 9.32 -8.26
CA GLY A 324 -20.92 8.06 -7.71
C GLY A 324 -20.04 6.86 -8.05
N ARG A 325 -20.37 5.76 -7.39
CA ARG A 325 -19.63 4.49 -7.37
C ARG A 325 -19.29 3.92 -8.76
N ALA A 326 -20.26 3.86 -9.67
CA ALA A 326 -20.06 3.21 -10.98
C ALA A 326 -18.98 3.91 -11.81
N THR A 327 -18.93 5.24 -11.77
CA THR A 327 -17.92 6.04 -12.47
C THR A 327 -16.55 5.86 -11.82
N THR A 328 -16.49 5.91 -10.49
CA THR A 328 -15.27 5.71 -9.71
C THR A 328 -14.65 4.33 -9.94
N LYS A 329 -15.46 3.27 -10.02
CA LYS A 329 -14.96 1.92 -10.30
C LYS A 329 -14.37 1.79 -11.71
N ARG A 330 -15.00 2.43 -12.71
CA ARG A 330 -14.44 2.49 -14.08
C ARG A 330 -13.12 3.26 -14.11
N PHE A 331 -13.06 4.39 -13.41
CA PHE A 331 -11.84 5.19 -13.26
C PHE A 331 -10.72 4.40 -12.56
N PHE A 332 -11.06 3.61 -11.54
CA PHE A 332 -10.12 2.71 -10.89
C PHE A 332 -9.58 1.65 -11.87
N ALA A 333 -10.47 1.01 -12.63
CA ALA A 333 -10.08 0.00 -13.61
C ALA A 333 -9.18 0.57 -14.71
N SER A 334 -9.44 1.79 -15.19
CA SER A 334 -8.65 2.41 -16.25
C SER A 334 -7.25 2.85 -15.81
N HIS A 335 -7.07 3.30 -14.56
CA HIS A 335 -5.78 3.85 -14.10
C HIS A 335 -4.96 2.91 -13.22
N TRP A 336 -5.59 2.07 -12.39
CA TRP A 336 -4.88 1.16 -11.49
C TRP A 336 -4.79 -0.26 -12.04
N LEU A 337 -5.90 -0.84 -12.51
CA LEU A 337 -5.92 -2.21 -13.03
C LEU A 337 -5.26 -2.36 -14.41
N SER A 338 -5.08 -1.25 -15.14
CA SER A 338 -4.31 -1.23 -16.38
C SER A 338 -2.80 -1.41 -16.15
N ARG A 339 -2.31 -1.23 -14.92
CA ARG A 339 -0.90 -1.42 -14.57
C ARG A 339 -0.60 -2.92 -14.40
N THR A 340 0.53 -3.36 -14.94
CA THR A 340 0.98 -4.75 -14.81
C THR A 340 1.76 -4.94 -13.51
N LEU A 341 1.35 -5.92 -12.71
CA LEU A 341 2.05 -6.35 -11.51
C LEU A 341 2.37 -7.83 -11.60
N ASP A 342 3.66 -8.17 -11.56
CA ASP A 342 4.12 -9.56 -11.55
C ASP A 342 4.17 -10.10 -10.12
N LEU A 343 3.07 -10.74 -9.70
CA LEU A 343 2.95 -11.34 -8.36
C LEU A 343 3.98 -12.44 -8.12
N SER A 344 4.47 -13.13 -9.15
CA SER A 344 5.45 -14.22 -9.00
C SER A 344 6.76 -13.73 -8.39
N LYS A 345 7.15 -12.48 -8.64
CA LYS A 345 8.38 -11.87 -8.10
C LYS A 345 8.27 -11.47 -6.63
N MET A 346 7.06 -11.48 -6.07
CA MET A 346 6.79 -11.02 -4.72
C MET A 346 6.91 -12.14 -3.69
N PHE A 347 7.11 -13.39 -4.11
CA PHE A 347 7.26 -14.53 -3.20
C PHE A 347 8.73 -14.75 -2.83
N GLU A 348 9.01 -14.85 -1.53
CA GLU A 348 10.30 -15.30 -0.99
C GLU A 348 10.11 -16.50 -0.06
N PHE A 349 10.44 -17.71 -0.54
CA PHE A 349 10.28 -18.94 0.24
C PHE A 349 11.53 -19.25 1.06
N ARG A 350 11.34 -19.55 2.36
CA ARG A 350 12.44 -19.99 3.23
C ARG A 350 12.73 -21.49 3.11
N THR A 351 11.69 -22.33 3.10
CA THR A 351 11.82 -23.80 3.15
C THR A 351 10.87 -24.53 2.19
N PRO A 352 10.92 -24.24 0.88
CA PRO A 352 9.87 -24.62 -0.08
C PRO A 352 9.60 -26.14 -0.18
N THR A 353 10.60 -26.99 0.08
CA THR A 353 10.42 -28.45 0.05
C THR A 353 9.54 -28.95 1.19
N VAL A 354 9.68 -28.37 2.39
CA VAL A 354 8.87 -28.71 3.56
C VAL A 354 7.47 -28.14 3.40
N ASP A 355 7.38 -26.89 2.93
CA ASP A 355 6.12 -26.21 2.66
C ASP A 355 5.28 -27.03 1.67
N LEU A 356 5.89 -27.53 0.59
CA LEU A 356 5.21 -28.38 -0.40
C LEU A 356 4.81 -29.74 0.17
N SER A 357 5.65 -30.36 1.02
CA SER A 357 5.29 -31.62 1.67
C SER A 357 4.09 -31.46 2.61
N LYS A 358 4.01 -30.35 3.34
CA LYS A 358 2.86 -30.04 4.20
C LYS A 358 1.62 -29.71 3.38
N LEU A 359 1.78 -29.02 2.25
CA LEU A 359 0.69 -28.77 1.31
C LEU A 359 0.10 -30.10 0.82
N CYS A 360 0.93 -31.03 0.32
CA CYS A 360 0.46 -32.33 -0.14
C CYS A 360 -0.24 -33.11 0.99
N ALA A 361 0.31 -33.10 2.20
CA ALA A 361 -0.31 -33.77 3.34
C ALA A 361 -1.67 -33.14 3.73
N ARG A 362 -1.80 -31.82 3.64
CA ARG A 362 -3.04 -31.08 3.93
C ARG A 362 -4.15 -31.39 2.93
N GLU A 363 -3.81 -31.43 1.64
CA GLU A 363 -4.76 -31.67 0.55
C GLU A 363 -5.03 -33.17 0.32
N GLY A 364 -4.33 -34.06 1.03
CA GLY A 364 -4.47 -35.52 0.87
C GLY A 364 -3.78 -36.08 -0.38
N PHE A 365 -2.82 -35.37 -0.95
CA PHE A 365 -2.02 -35.83 -2.07
C PHE A 365 -0.92 -36.81 -1.62
N GLU A 366 -0.42 -37.62 -2.56
CA GLU A 366 0.75 -38.45 -2.32
C GLU A 366 1.98 -37.57 -2.00
N PRO A 367 2.91 -38.05 -1.14
CA PRO A 367 4.11 -37.29 -0.80
C PRO A 367 4.90 -36.85 -2.05
N PRO A 368 5.36 -35.60 -2.12
CA PRO A 368 6.04 -35.09 -3.30
C PRO A 368 7.42 -35.71 -3.45
N VAL A 369 7.71 -36.28 -4.62
CA VAL A 369 9.00 -36.90 -4.98
C VAL A 369 9.65 -36.14 -6.13
N ALA A 370 10.88 -35.68 -5.92
CA ALA A 370 11.69 -35.04 -6.97
C ALA A 370 12.31 -36.10 -7.89
N ARG A 371 12.11 -35.96 -9.20
CA ARG A 371 12.67 -36.83 -10.25
C ARG A 371 13.46 -35.99 -11.26
N LEU A 372 14.62 -36.50 -11.68
CA LEU A 372 15.40 -35.89 -12.75
C LEU A 372 14.70 -36.14 -14.09
N ILE A 373 14.37 -35.07 -14.82
CA ILE A 373 13.73 -35.15 -16.14
C ILE A 373 14.82 -35.22 -17.22
N SER A 374 15.76 -34.28 -17.17
CA SER A 374 16.87 -34.21 -18.11
C SER A 374 18.08 -33.57 -17.45
N GLU A 375 19.26 -33.95 -17.92
CA GLU A 375 20.51 -33.33 -17.50
C GLU A 375 21.48 -33.13 -18.65
N THR A 376 22.30 -32.10 -18.53
CA THR A 376 23.39 -31.83 -19.46
C THR A 376 24.59 -31.26 -18.71
N GLY A 377 25.79 -31.59 -19.20
CA GLY A 377 27.04 -31.02 -18.68
C GLY A 377 27.34 -31.34 -17.21
N ARG A 378 26.93 -32.52 -16.69
CA ARG A 378 27.12 -32.93 -15.28
C ARG A 378 28.54 -32.69 -14.75
N ALA A 379 29.55 -32.99 -15.56
CA ALA A 379 30.98 -32.83 -15.21
C ALA A 379 31.59 -31.52 -15.76
N SER A 380 30.77 -30.52 -16.07
CA SER A 380 31.21 -29.21 -16.53
C SER A 380 31.13 -28.15 -15.42
N ARG A 381 31.72 -26.98 -15.66
CA ARG A 381 31.61 -25.82 -14.76
C ARG A 381 30.18 -25.30 -14.63
N HIS A 382 29.35 -25.50 -15.66
CA HIS A 382 27.98 -25.00 -15.74
C HIS A 382 27.03 -26.14 -16.12
N PRO A 383 26.79 -27.11 -15.21
CA PRO A 383 25.80 -28.14 -15.45
C PRO A 383 24.40 -27.52 -15.47
N VAL A 384 23.48 -28.19 -16.16
CA VAL A 384 22.05 -27.87 -16.09
C VAL A 384 21.29 -29.15 -15.76
N PHE A 385 20.64 -29.15 -14.60
CA PHE A 385 19.75 -30.21 -14.16
C PHE A 385 18.32 -29.72 -14.20
N VAL A 386 17.44 -30.45 -14.90
CA VAL A 386 16.00 -30.17 -14.93
C VAL A 386 15.31 -31.23 -14.06
N VAL A 387 14.73 -30.78 -12.96
CA VAL A 387 14.06 -31.63 -11.98
C VAL A 387 12.58 -31.31 -11.97
N GLY A 388 11.74 -32.35 -11.97
CA GLY A 388 10.30 -32.25 -11.75
C GLY A 388 9.93 -32.80 -10.39
N VAL A 389 9.02 -32.12 -9.68
CA VAL A 389 8.41 -32.65 -8.46
C VAL A 389 7.07 -33.25 -8.81
N TYR A 390 6.88 -34.52 -8.44
CA TYR A 390 5.68 -35.29 -8.74
C TYR A 390 4.96 -35.71 -7.46
N SER A 391 3.63 -35.69 -7.48
CA SER A 391 2.80 -36.40 -6.51
C SER A 391 2.15 -37.57 -7.25
N GLY A 392 2.61 -38.79 -6.97
CA GLY A 392 2.27 -39.99 -7.74
C GLY A 392 2.69 -39.88 -9.21
N ARG A 393 1.69 -39.63 -10.07
CA ARG A 393 1.84 -39.48 -11.53
C ARG A 393 1.85 -38.02 -11.98
N ASP A 394 1.29 -37.12 -11.18
CA ASP A 394 1.07 -35.73 -11.58
C ASP A 394 2.32 -34.89 -11.31
N LYS A 395 2.74 -34.11 -12.31
CA LYS A 395 3.85 -33.17 -12.20
C LYS A 395 3.34 -31.86 -11.58
N LEU A 396 3.74 -31.57 -10.34
CA LEU A 396 3.32 -30.37 -9.62
C LEU A 396 4.13 -29.13 -10.05
N GLY A 397 5.42 -29.32 -10.30
CA GLY A 397 6.33 -28.25 -10.65
C GLY A 397 7.62 -28.75 -11.31
N GLU A 398 8.28 -27.86 -12.03
CA GLU A 398 9.51 -28.11 -12.75
C GLU A 398 10.50 -26.97 -12.49
N GLY A 399 11.77 -27.30 -12.34
CA GLY A 399 12.82 -26.34 -12.06
C GLY A 399 14.16 -26.78 -12.64
N ALA A 400 14.84 -25.85 -13.30
CA ALA A 400 16.20 -26.03 -13.77
C ALA A 400 17.19 -25.38 -12.80
N GLY A 401 18.34 -26.00 -12.53
CA GLY A 401 19.37 -25.47 -11.62
C GLY A 401 20.78 -25.92 -12.00
N GLY A 402 21.79 -25.20 -11.49
CA GLY A 402 23.20 -25.55 -11.66
C GLY A 402 23.65 -26.70 -10.76
N SER A 403 22.88 -27.00 -9.72
CA SER A 403 23.03 -28.20 -8.88
C SER A 403 21.70 -28.96 -8.79
N LEU A 404 21.78 -30.25 -8.45
CA LEU A 404 20.59 -31.08 -8.21
C LEU A 404 19.71 -30.50 -7.09
N ASP A 405 20.35 -29.96 -6.06
CA ASP A 405 19.67 -29.34 -4.91
C ASP A 405 18.96 -28.05 -5.30
N GLU A 406 19.62 -27.21 -6.09
CA GLU A 406 19.04 -25.97 -6.60
C GLU A 406 17.86 -26.25 -7.54
N ALA A 407 18.01 -27.20 -8.46
CA ALA A 407 16.93 -27.60 -9.37
C ALA A 407 15.71 -28.12 -8.59
N ARG A 408 15.94 -28.95 -7.57
CA ARG A 408 14.90 -29.46 -6.66
C ARG A 408 14.19 -28.34 -5.89
N VAL A 409 14.93 -27.38 -5.33
CA VAL A 409 14.37 -26.22 -4.62
C VAL A 409 13.55 -25.35 -5.56
N ARG A 410 14.07 -25.04 -6.75
CA ARG A 410 13.36 -24.26 -7.77
C ARG A 410 12.08 -24.94 -8.25
N ALA A 411 12.10 -26.26 -8.44
CA ALA A 411 10.93 -27.04 -8.81
C ALA A 411 9.85 -27.00 -7.72
N ALA A 412 10.23 -27.09 -6.44
CA ALA A 412 9.31 -26.96 -5.31
C ALA A 412 8.72 -25.53 -5.21
N VAL A 413 9.55 -24.50 -5.41
CA VAL A 413 9.07 -23.10 -5.48
C VAL A 413 8.06 -22.91 -6.61
N MET A 414 8.31 -23.49 -7.79
CA MET A 414 7.37 -23.41 -8.90
C MET A 414 6.04 -24.09 -8.61
N ALA A 415 6.05 -25.24 -7.93
CA ALA A 415 4.84 -25.93 -7.48
C ALA A 415 4.05 -25.11 -6.45
N LEU A 416 4.73 -24.43 -5.51
CA LEU A 416 4.06 -23.55 -4.55
C LEU A 416 3.49 -22.30 -5.22
N LYS A 417 4.25 -21.69 -6.15
CA LYS A 417 3.77 -20.54 -6.92
C LYS A 417 2.56 -20.88 -7.76
N SER A 418 2.54 -22.03 -8.44
CA SER A 418 1.37 -22.45 -9.22
C SER A 418 0.14 -22.67 -8.33
N TRP A 419 0.32 -23.19 -7.10
CA TRP A 419 -0.75 -23.31 -6.12
C TRP A 419 -1.31 -21.95 -5.68
N TYR A 420 -0.43 -21.02 -5.28
CA TYR A 420 -0.84 -19.71 -4.74
C TYR A 420 -1.32 -18.71 -5.79
N LEU A 421 -0.78 -18.79 -7.01
CA LEU A 421 -1.16 -17.94 -8.15
C LEU A 421 -2.30 -18.53 -8.99
N TYR A 422 -3.03 -19.50 -8.44
CA TYR A 422 -4.25 -19.99 -9.06
C TYR A 422 -5.22 -18.83 -9.31
N LYS A 423 -5.63 -18.67 -10.56
CA LYS A 423 -6.59 -17.66 -10.99
C LYS A 423 -7.81 -18.32 -11.64
N PRO A 424 -9.02 -18.18 -11.04
CA PRO A 424 -10.25 -18.63 -11.67
C PRO A 424 -10.56 -17.84 -12.95
N LEU A 425 -11.22 -18.49 -13.93
CA LEU A 425 -11.57 -17.89 -15.22
C LEU A 425 -12.71 -16.87 -15.08
N ASP A 426 -13.79 -17.26 -14.40
CA ASP A 426 -14.94 -16.43 -14.12
C ASP A 426 -14.84 -15.89 -12.69
N VAL A 427 -14.80 -14.57 -12.52
CA VAL A 427 -14.75 -13.92 -11.22
C VAL A 427 -15.80 -12.84 -11.14
N THR A 428 -16.66 -12.91 -10.13
CA THR A 428 -17.61 -11.83 -9.79
C THR A 428 -17.06 -11.04 -8.60
N LEU A 429 -16.89 -9.72 -8.76
CA LEU A 429 -16.44 -8.89 -7.65
C LEU A 429 -17.63 -8.57 -6.73
N PRO A 430 -17.48 -8.62 -5.39
CA PRO A 430 -18.54 -8.30 -4.45
C PRO A 430 -19.17 -6.93 -4.70
N SER A 431 -18.37 -5.91 -5.06
CA SER A 431 -18.88 -4.58 -5.38
C SER A 431 -19.77 -4.55 -6.63
N ASP A 432 -19.64 -5.49 -7.57
CA ASP A 432 -20.55 -5.60 -8.72
C ASP A 432 -21.93 -6.14 -8.33
N ALA A 433 -22.05 -6.83 -7.19
CA ALA A 433 -23.29 -7.45 -6.76
C ALA A 433 -24.31 -6.44 -6.17
N GLU A 434 -23.87 -5.30 -5.65
CA GLU A 434 -24.73 -4.29 -4.98
C GLU A 434 -25.61 -3.47 -5.96
N GLY A 435 -26.28 -4.13 -6.88
CA GLY A 435 -27.07 -3.54 -7.96
C GLY A 435 -27.44 -4.54 -9.05
N MET A 436 -26.95 -5.77 -8.95
CA MET A 436 -27.40 -6.90 -9.77
C MET A 436 -28.50 -7.67 -9.03
N GLU A 437 -29.35 -8.33 -9.79
CA GLU A 437 -30.25 -9.33 -9.22
C GLU A 437 -29.43 -10.46 -8.58
N PRO A 438 -29.88 -11.02 -7.44
CA PRO A 438 -29.15 -12.03 -6.67
C PRO A 438 -28.85 -13.30 -7.48
N THR A 439 -29.60 -13.56 -8.54
CA THR A 439 -29.46 -14.71 -9.44
C THR A 439 -28.16 -14.71 -10.26
N LYS A 440 -27.48 -13.56 -10.36
CA LYS A 440 -26.24 -13.41 -11.15
C LYS A 440 -24.95 -13.62 -10.33
N TRP A 441 -25.06 -13.66 -9.00
CA TRP A 441 -23.89 -13.86 -8.13
C TRP A 441 -23.42 -15.31 -8.15
N LYS A 442 -22.14 -15.53 -8.48
CA LYS A 442 -21.50 -16.84 -8.32
C LYS A 442 -20.61 -16.79 -7.07
N PRO A 443 -20.65 -17.80 -6.20
CA PRO A 443 -19.78 -17.83 -5.04
C PRO A 443 -18.31 -17.95 -5.49
N ASN A 444 -17.46 -17.04 -5.00
CA ASN A 444 -16.02 -17.09 -5.26
C ASN A 444 -15.36 -18.19 -4.41
N LEU A 445 -14.25 -18.73 -4.90
CA LEU A 445 -13.41 -19.66 -4.12
C LEU A 445 -12.83 -18.92 -2.91
N VAL A 446 -12.99 -19.51 -1.73
CA VAL A 446 -12.34 -19.04 -0.48
C VAL A 446 -11.35 -20.11 -0.06
N ASP A 447 -10.08 -19.75 0.01
CA ASP A 447 -9.04 -20.68 0.48
C ASP A 447 -9.07 -20.84 2.00
N ILE A 448 -8.57 -21.98 2.47
CA ILE A 448 -8.43 -22.30 3.90
C ILE A 448 -7.21 -21.63 4.55
N GLY A 449 -6.45 -20.85 3.78
CA GLY A 449 -5.28 -20.10 4.22
C GLY A 449 -3.96 -20.70 3.75
N GLU A 450 -2.88 -19.96 3.98
CA GLU A 450 -1.52 -20.38 3.61
C GLU A 450 -1.06 -21.62 4.38
N VAL A 451 -0.09 -22.34 3.81
CA VAL A 451 0.49 -23.51 4.47
C VAL A 451 1.45 -23.04 5.55
N ILE A 452 1.27 -23.59 6.75
CA ILE A 452 2.07 -23.24 7.93
C ILE A 452 3.06 -24.36 8.23
N VAL A 453 4.36 -24.06 8.08
CA VAL A 453 5.46 -24.97 8.48
C VAL A 453 5.97 -24.72 9.89
#